data_AF-A0A392RP94-F1
#
_entry.id   AF-A0A392RP94-F1
#
_cell.length_a   1.000
_cell.length_b   1.000
_cell.length_c   1.000
_cell.angle_alpha   90.00
_cell.angle_beta   90.00
_cell.angle_gamma   90.00
#
_symmetry.space_group_name_H-M   'P 1'
#
loop_
_entity.id
_entity.type
_entity.pdbx_description
1 polymer ?
#
loop_
_entity_poly.entity_id
_entity_poly.type
_entity_poly.pdbx_seq_one_letter_code
_entity_poly.pdbx_strand_id
1 'polypeptide(L)' 'MNEIMANNESEYFVLPGIPDKIEMTIAQARIGFKGETWKQFNDDVIEAEMGTYGIIMNSFEELEPTYAREYKK' A
#
# COMPACT_ATOMS: atom_id res chain seq x y z
N MET A 1 -6.25 10.94 1.37
CA MET A 1 -4.98 10.93 0.60
C MET A 1 -3.95 11.67 1.41
N ASN A 2 -3.00 10.96 2.03
CA ASN A 2 -1.83 11.61 2.63
C ASN A 2 -0.84 11.93 1.51
N GLU A 3 -0.35 13.16 1.49
CA GLU A 3 0.57 13.68 0.47
C GLU A 3 1.85 12.84 0.42
N ILE A 4 2.26 12.44 -0.78
CA ILE A 4 3.59 11.87 -1.01
C ILE A 4 4.59 13.02 -0.83
N MET A 5 5.44 12.94 0.19
CA MET A 5 6.36 14.02 0.60
C MET A 5 7.61 14.16 -0.30
N ALA A 6 7.73 13.36 -1.37
CA ALA A 6 8.84 13.39 -2.31
C ALA A 6 8.44 14.10 -3.61
N ASN A 7 9.35 14.92 -4.15
CA ASN A 7 9.14 15.76 -5.32
C ASN A 7 9.78 15.21 -6.60
N ASN A 8 10.56 14.12 -6.52
CA ASN A 8 11.09 13.42 -7.70
C ASN A 8 11.24 11.90 -7.49
N GLU A 9 11.41 11.15 -8.59
CA GLU A 9 11.39 9.67 -8.59
C GLU A 9 12.49 9.01 -7.73
N SER A 10 13.61 9.70 -7.49
CA SER A 10 14.78 9.16 -6.75
C SER A 10 14.90 9.71 -5.33
N GLU A 11 14.05 10.66 -4.95
CA GLU A 11 14.01 11.21 -3.60
C GLU A 11 13.38 10.20 -2.64
N TYR A 12 14.06 9.98 -1.52
CA TYR A 12 13.56 9.11 -0.45
C TYR A 12 12.49 9.85 0.36
N PHE A 13 11.42 9.15 0.70
CA PHE A 13 10.42 9.59 1.67
C PHE A 13 10.10 8.44 2.64
N VAL A 14 9.55 8.79 3.79
CA VAL A 14 9.02 7.80 4.74
C VAL A 14 7.60 7.43 4.34
N LEU A 15 7.32 6.14 4.15
CA LEU A 15 6.00 5.64 3.77
C LEU A 15 4.98 5.95 4.88
N PRO A 16 3.91 6.73 4.60
CA PRO A 16 2.93 7.07 5.61
C PRO A 16 1.91 5.94 5.83
N GLY A 17 1.26 5.93 6.99
CA GLY A 17 0.09 5.08 7.24
C GLY A 17 0.41 3.63 7.60
N ILE A 18 1.67 3.29 7.85
CA ILE A 18 2.09 1.97 8.35
C ILE A 18 2.83 2.09 9.69
N PRO A 19 2.94 0.99 10.46
CA PRO A 19 3.51 1.04 11.82
C PRO A 19 5.01 1.34 11.82
N ASP A 20 5.72 0.81 10.82
CA ASP A 20 7.17 0.89 10.73
C ASP A 20 7.63 2.05 9.87
N LYS A 21 8.77 2.65 10.24
CA LYS A 21 9.42 3.68 9.44
C LYS A 21 10.14 3.03 8.26
N ILE A 22 9.44 2.91 7.13
CA ILE A 22 10.02 2.43 5.87
C ILE A 22 10.38 3.63 5.00
N GLU A 23 11.66 3.76 4.63
CA GLU A 23 12.14 4.76 3.68
C GLU A 23 12.27 4.15 2.29
N MET A 24 11.64 4.79 1.29
CA MET A 24 11.69 4.33 -0.09
C MET A 24 11.60 5.50 -1.07
N THR A 25 11.92 5.26 -2.34
CA THR A 25 11.75 6.25 -3.41
C THR A 25 10.41 6.07 -4.12
N ILE A 26 9.93 7.10 -4.81
CA ILE A 26 8.71 7.02 -5.63
C ILE A 26 8.84 5.92 -6.70
N ALA A 27 10.03 5.76 -7.28
CA ALA A 27 10.28 4.71 -8.26
C ALA A 27 10.08 3.29 -7.69
N GLN A 28 10.41 3.08 -6.41
CA GLN A 28 10.20 1.82 -5.69
C GLN A 28 8.76 1.64 -5.22
N ALA A 29 8.04 2.72 -4.89
CA ALA A 29 6.63 2.62 -4.47
C ALA A 29 5.71 2.26 -5.64
N ARG A 30 6.10 2.65 -6.86
CA ARG A 30 5.31 2.45 -8.09
C ARG A 30 5.63 1.13 -8.82
N ILE A 31 6.14 0.10 -8.13
CA ILE A 31 6.48 -1.19 -8.77
C ILE A 31 5.22 -1.74 -9.47
N GLY A 32 5.24 -1.74 -10.81
CA GLY A 32 4.26 -2.42 -11.66
C GLY A 32 3.06 -1.61 -12.14
N PHE A 33 2.61 -0.58 -11.41
CA PHE A 33 1.31 0.07 -11.66
C PHE A 33 1.41 1.40 -12.43
N LYS A 34 2.13 1.43 -13.56
CA LYS A 34 2.22 2.63 -14.41
C LYS A 34 1.32 2.49 -15.64
N GLY A 35 0.42 3.47 -15.84
CA GLY A 35 -0.48 3.54 -16.99
C GLY A 35 -1.97 3.48 -16.60
N GLU A 36 -2.84 3.88 -17.53
CA GLU A 36 -4.28 4.02 -17.30
C GLU A 36 -4.95 2.68 -16.95
N THR A 37 -4.55 1.58 -17.59
CA THR A 37 -5.06 0.24 -17.30
C THR A 37 -4.77 -0.19 -15.85
N TRP A 38 -3.55 0.07 -15.36
CA TRP A 38 -3.20 -0.26 -13.98
C TRP A 38 -3.88 0.66 -12.98
N LYS A 39 -4.15 1.92 -13.36
CA LYS A 39 -4.95 2.82 -12.53
C LYS A 39 -6.36 2.26 -12.35
N GLN A 40 -7.04 1.92 -13.45
CA GLN A 40 -8.39 1.33 -13.38
C GLN A 40 -8.39 0.04 -12.56
N PHE A 41 -7.41 -0.85 -12.78
CA PHE A 41 -7.29 -2.08 -12.00
C PHE A 41 -7.15 -1.81 -10.49
N ASN A 42 -6.34 -0.82 -10.09
CA ASN A 42 -6.23 -0.46 -8.67
C ASN A 42 -7.52 0.12 -8.11
N ASP A 43 -8.20 0.99 -8.88
CA ASP A 43 -9.48 1.57 -8.47
C ASP A 43 -10.54 0.46 -8.26
N ASP A 44 -10.62 -0.52 -9.20
CA ASP A 44 -11.52 -1.67 -9.11
C ASP A 44 -11.19 -2.58 -7.90
N VAL A 45 -9.89 -2.81 -7.63
CA VAL A 45 -9.45 -3.60 -6.47
C VAL A 45 -9.84 -2.90 -5.17
N ILE A 46 -9.58 -1.60 -5.04
CA ILE A 46 -9.93 -0.83 -3.84
C ILE A 46 -11.45 -0.85 -3.61
N GLU A 47 -12.25 -0.70 -4.66
CA GLU A 47 -13.71 -0.78 -4.57
C GLU A 47 -14.17 -2.17 -4.09
N ALA A 48 -13.60 -3.24 -4.64
CA ALA A 48 -13.91 -4.61 -4.23
C ALA A 48 -13.47 -4.91 -2.79
N GLU A 49 -12.30 -4.42 -2.36
CA GLU A 49 -11.80 -4.55 -0.98
C GLU A 49 -12.70 -3.83 0.03
N MET A 50 -13.25 -2.66 -0.32
CA MET A 50 -14.19 -1.94 0.53
C MET A 50 -15.58 -2.57 0.59
N GLY A 51 -15.99 -3.26 -0.48
CA GLY A 51 -17.33 -3.85 -0.60
C GLY A 51 -17.45 -5.32 -0.17
N THR A 52 -16.33 -6.02 0.03
CA THR A 52 -16.33 -7.44 0.42
C THR A 52 -16.64 -7.65 1.90
N TYR A 53 -17.04 -8.87 2.27
CA TYR A 53 -17.13 -9.30 3.67
C TYR A 53 -15.76 -9.36 4.35
N GLY A 54 -14.71 -9.66 3.59
CA GLY A 54 -13.33 -9.72 4.09
C GLY A 54 -12.33 -10.17 3.03
N ILE A 55 -11.05 -10.21 3.41
CA ILE A 55 -9.93 -10.61 2.55
C ILE A 55 -9.31 -11.91 3.06
N ILE A 56 -9.02 -12.84 2.16
CA ILE A 56 -8.19 -14.01 2.44
C ILE A 56 -6.75 -13.63 2.12
N MET A 57 -5.89 -13.61 3.14
CA MET A 57 -4.48 -13.27 3.00
C MET A 57 -3.62 -14.52 3.18
N ASN A 58 -2.73 -14.78 2.22
CA ASN A 58 -1.75 -15.88 2.31
C ASN A 58 -0.53 -15.46 3.15
N SER A 59 -0.77 -15.22 4.44
CA SER A 59 0.22 -14.91 5.49
C SER A 59 -0.22 -15.58 6.79
N PHE A 60 0.54 -15.45 7.87
CA PHE A 60 0.15 -15.89 9.22
C PHE A 60 0.49 -14.80 10.24
N GLU A 61 -0.29 -14.71 11.32
CA GLU A 61 -0.26 -13.55 12.22
C GLU A 61 1.10 -13.34 12.89
N GLU A 62 1.83 -14.43 13.19
CA GLU A 62 3.14 -14.38 13.81
C GLU A 62 4.22 -13.84 12.88
N LEU A 63 4.01 -13.87 11.55
CA LEU A 63 4.94 -13.30 10.58
C LEU A 63 4.92 -11.77 10.63
N GLU A 64 3.72 -11.19 10.73
CA GLU A 64 3.49 -9.75 10.59
C GLU A 64 2.52 -9.23 11.68
N PRO A 65 2.85 -9.42 12.99
CA PRO A 65 1.88 -9.27 14.07
C PRO A 65 1.34 -7.85 14.22
N THR A 66 2.17 -6.83 13.96
CA THR A 66 1.75 -5.43 14.01
C THR A 66 0.83 -5.09 12.84
N TYR A 67 1.18 -5.53 11.63
CA TYR A 67 0.37 -5.27 10.43
C TYR A 67 -0.96 -6.02 10.47
N ALA A 68 -0.97 -7.29 10.86
CA ALA A 68 -2.19 -8.07 11.03
C ALA A 68 -3.14 -7.43 12.07
N ARG A 69 -2.58 -6.83 13.14
CA ARG A 69 -3.36 -6.11 14.16
C ARG A 69 -3.93 -4.79 13.63
N GLU A 70 -3.12 -3.98 12.97
CA GLU A 70 -3.59 -2.69 12.42
C GLU A 70 -4.58 -2.90 11.28
N TYR A 71 -4.42 -3.94 10.46
CA TYR A 71 -5.34 -4.28 9.38
C TYR A 71 -6.74 -4.69 9.86
N LYS A 72 -6.82 -5.31 11.05
CA LYS A 72 -8.09 -5.71 11.67
C LYS A 72 -8.86 -4.55 12.34
N LYS A 73 -8.29 -3.34 12.39
CA LYS A 73 -8.94 -2.15 12.98
C LYS A 73 -9.89 -1.50 12.00
#